data_AF-A0ABC9FI74-F1
#
_entry.id   AF-A0ABC9FI74-F1
#
_cell.length_a   1.000
_cell.length_b   1.000
_cell.length_c   1.000
_cell.angle_alpha   90.00
_cell.angle_beta   90.00
_cell.angle_gamma   90.00
#
_symmetry.space_group_name_H-M   'P 1'
#
loop_
_entity.id
_entity.type
_entity.pdbx_description
1 polymer ?
#
loop_
_entity_poly.entity_id
_entity_poly.type
_entity_poly.pdbx_seq_one_letter_code
_entity_poly.pdbx_strand_id
1 'polypeptide(L)'
;MYHGSEVTCYDKLRLTKRNFHDLCALLRERCGLRDSVYIAVEEKVAMFLLVVGHGLKMRLLRGDYKRSLETISRHFSDVLTAILSLSAEFIKLPDPSIHPPDDYKWKWFGNALGALDGCHIDVCVPVADQGRYRNRKQTISTNMLGVVDWNMKFLYVLPGWEGSASDSRVLRDAMSRQDGFVVPKGHYYLVDAGYTNGPGFLAPFRSTRYHLKEWVSSQQQPKTAKELYNLRHSRARNVVERSFGLLKKKWAILRTESFFDIKDQVTKVHLVLHIKAICEW
;
A
#
# COMPACT_ATOMS: atom_id res chain seq x y z
N MET A 1 15.32 20.46 -9.33
CA MET A 1 14.66 19.16 -9.01
C MET A 1 13.23 19.20 -9.51
N TYR A 2 12.31 19.85 -8.81
CA TYR A 2 10.93 20.05 -9.25
C TYR A 2 10.78 21.15 -10.33
N HIS A 3 11.69 22.13 -10.39
CA HIS A 3 11.77 23.06 -11.52
C HIS A 3 12.50 22.51 -12.77
N GLY A 4 12.99 21.26 -12.71
CA GLY A 4 13.75 20.64 -13.81
C GLY A 4 12.86 20.05 -14.91
N SER A 5 13.44 19.16 -15.72
CA SER A 5 12.70 18.36 -16.70
C SER A 5 11.75 17.36 -16.02
N GLU A 6 10.71 16.91 -16.75
CA GLU A 6 9.78 15.86 -16.28
C GLU A 6 10.51 14.60 -15.83
N VAL A 7 11.49 14.15 -16.61
CA VAL A 7 12.32 12.98 -16.28
C VAL A 7 13.06 13.19 -14.96
N THR A 8 13.70 14.34 -14.78
CA THR A 8 14.44 14.64 -13.54
C THR A 8 13.51 14.70 -12.33
N CYS A 9 12.30 15.27 -12.51
CA CYS A 9 11.30 15.33 -11.45
C CYS A 9 10.84 13.92 -11.06
N TYR A 10 10.46 13.10 -12.04
CA TYR A 10 9.99 11.73 -11.81
C TYR A 10 11.09 10.86 -11.19
N ASP A 11 12.32 10.94 -11.70
CA ASP A 11 13.42 10.12 -11.21
C ASP A 11 13.80 10.45 -9.77
N LYS A 12 13.72 11.73 -9.35
CA LYS A 12 14.08 12.16 -7.99
C LYS A 12 12.92 12.15 -7.00
N LEU A 13 11.72 12.51 -7.44
CA LEU A 13 10.56 12.70 -6.56
C LEU A 13 9.54 11.57 -6.65
N ARG A 14 9.71 10.65 -7.61
CA ARG A 14 8.75 9.59 -7.95
C ARG A 14 7.39 10.12 -8.41
N LEU A 15 7.30 11.42 -8.69
CA LEU A 15 6.11 12.12 -9.17
C LEU A 15 6.41 12.87 -10.46
N THR A 16 5.47 12.89 -11.39
CA THR A 16 5.48 13.85 -12.51
C THR A 16 5.43 15.26 -11.95
N LYS A 17 5.90 16.25 -12.71
CA LYS A 17 5.93 17.65 -12.23
C LYS A 17 4.54 18.16 -11.85
N ARG A 18 3.52 17.84 -12.66
CA ARG A 18 2.12 18.14 -12.38
C ARG A 18 1.68 17.58 -11.01
N ASN A 19 1.71 16.25 -10.85
CA ASN A 19 1.30 15.60 -9.59
C ASN A 19 2.09 16.09 -8.37
N PHE A 20 3.35 16.50 -8.52
CA PHE A 20 4.12 17.11 -7.43
C PHE A 20 3.54 18.46 -7.01
N HIS A 21 3.24 19.35 -7.96
CA HIS A 21 2.64 20.65 -7.66
C HIS A 21 1.20 20.51 -7.16
N ASP A 22 0.41 19.60 -7.72
CA ASP A 22 -0.94 19.28 -7.26
C ASP A 22 -0.92 18.79 -5.81
N LEU A 23 0.03 17.92 -5.44
CA LEU A 23 0.23 17.49 -4.05
C LEU A 23 0.60 18.68 -3.14
N CYS A 24 1.49 19.57 -3.57
CA CYS A 24 1.86 20.75 -2.78
C CYS A 24 0.68 21.70 -2.56
N ALA A 25 -0.14 21.94 -3.60
CA ALA A 25 -1.35 22.75 -3.50
C ALA A 25 -2.36 22.12 -2.54
N LEU A 26 -2.62 20.81 -2.68
CA LEU A 26 -3.52 20.07 -1.80
C LEU A 26 -3.11 20.18 -0.32
N LEU A 27 -1.82 20.00 -0.02
CA LEU A 27 -1.30 20.09 1.35
C LEU A 27 -1.37 21.52 1.91
N ARG A 28 -1.22 22.54 1.07
CA ARG A 28 -1.43 23.95 1.48
C ARG A 28 -2.89 24.22 1.82
N GLU A 29 -3.79 23.91 0.89
CA GLU A 29 -5.19 24.30 0.96
C GLU A 29 -5.94 23.52 2.05
N ARG A 30 -5.64 22.24 2.21
CA ARG A 30 -6.46 21.33 3.00
C ARG A 30 -5.84 20.92 4.33
N CYS A 31 -4.51 20.95 4.41
CA CYS A 31 -3.78 20.59 5.63
C CYS A 31 -3.12 21.80 6.30
N GLY A 32 -3.21 22.98 5.69
CA GLY A 32 -2.61 24.20 6.24
C GLY A 32 -1.08 24.19 6.26
N LEU A 33 -0.43 23.35 5.43
CA LEU A 33 1.02 23.33 5.32
C LEU A 33 1.49 24.65 4.70
N ARG A 34 2.26 25.45 5.42
CA ARG A 34 2.71 26.79 4.98
C ARG A 34 4.19 26.83 4.70
N ASP A 35 4.60 27.82 3.92
CA ASP A 35 6.01 28.18 3.80
C ASP A 35 6.52 28.62 5.19
N SER A 36 7.77 28.27 5.51
CA SER A 36 8.49 28.92 6.61
C SER A 36 9.28 30.11 6.07
N VAL A 37 9.86 30.91 6.97
CA VAL A 37 10.68 32.08 6.62
C VAL A 37 11.74 31.76 5.56
N TYR A 38 12.26 30.52 5.53
CA TYR A 38 13.36 30.13 4.66
C TYR A 38 13.09 28.92 3.77
N ILE A 39 11.93 28.25 3.89
CA ILE A 39 11.67 26.95 3.23
C ILE A 39 10.22 26.93 2.72
N ALA A 40 10.08 26.88 1.40
CA ALA A 40 8.79 26.73 0.73
C ALA A 40 8.21 25.32 0.93
N VAL A 41 6.89 25.16 0.82
CA VAL A 41 6.22 23.86 0.89
C VAL A 41 6.80 22.87 -0.13
N GLU A 42 7.10 23.30 -1.35
CA GLU A 42 7.73 22.45 -2.38
C GLU A 42 9.05 21.87 -1.88
N GLU A 43 9.87 22.64 -1.17
CA GLU A 43 11.13 22.17 -0.63
C GLU A 43 10.90 21.16 0.50
N LYS A 44 9.91 21.40 1.38
CA LYS A 44 9.50 20.45 2.44
C LYS A 44 9.05 19.12 1.83
N VAL A 45 8.15 19.17 0.84
CA VAL A 45 7.60 17.99 0.16
C VAL A 45 8.68 17.28 -0.66
N ALA A 46 9.60 18.01 -1.31
CA ALA A 46 10.71 17.41 -2.04
C ALA A 46 11.67 16.64 -1.12
N MET A 47 12.10 17.24 -0.01
CA MET A 47 12.93 16.56 1.00
C MET A 47 12.23 15.28 1.51
N PHE A 48 10.93 15.39 1.77
CA PHE A 48 10.12 14.27 2.19
C PHE A 48 10.09 13.13 1.16
N LEU A 49 9.78 13.44 -0.11
CA LEU A 49 9.72 12.47 -1.21
C LEU A 49 11.06 11.79 -1.49
N LEU A 50 12.17 12.49 -1.29
CA LEU A 50 13.51 11.89 -1.38
C LEU A 50 13.74 10.82 -0.31
N VAL A 51 13.31 11.07 0.93
CA VAL A 51 13.40 10.08 2.01
C VAL A 51 12.52 8.86 1.69
N VAL A 52 11.26 9.06 1.29
CA VAL A 52 10.32 7.94 1.13
C VAL A 52 10.46 7.21 -0.21
N GLY A 53 10.78 7.93 -1.27
CA GLY A 53 10.93 7.40 -2.63
C GLY A 53 12.25 6.68 -2.85
N HIS A 54 13.33 7.18 -2.24
CA HIS A 54 14.68 6.63 -2.43
C HIS A 54 15.27 5.98 -1.17
N GLY A 55 14.59 6.06 -0.02
CA GLY A 55 15.13 5.54 1.23
C GLY A 55 16.34 6.33 1.72
N LEU A 56 16.46 7.60 1.30
CA LEU A 56 17.59 8.44 1.71
C LEU A 56 17.52 8.73 3.21
N LYS A 57 18.65 8.55 3.90
CA LYS A 57 18.77 8.92 5.30
C LYS A 57 18.73 10.45 5.39
N MET A 58 17.89 11.00 6.29
CA MET A 58 17.75 12.45 6.50
C MET A 58 19.09 13.17 6.73
N ARG A 59 20.08 12.48 7.33
CA ARG A 59 21.43 13.00 7.53
C ARG A 59 22.13 13.37 6.22
N LEU A 60 21.88 12.64 5.13
CA LEU A 60 22.48 12.92 3.82
C LEU A 60 21.90 14.19 3.19
N LEU A 61 20.61 14.48 3.43
CA LEU A 61 19.96 15.69 2.92
C LEU A 61 20.53 16.98 3.51
N ARG A 62 21.26 16.92 4.63
CA ARG A 62 21.93 18.08 5.23
C ARG A 62 22.91 18.75 4.27
N GLY A 63 23.67 17.96 3.51
CA GLY A 63 24.65 18.47 2.56
C GLY A 63 23.98 19.16 1.38
N ASP A 64 22.96 18.51 0.81
CA ASP A 64 22.26 18.98 -0.38
C ASP A 64 21.43 20.24 -0.10
N TYR A 65 20.74 20.29 1.04
CA TYR A 65 19.84 21.39 1.39
C TYR A 65 20.47 22.41 2.34
N LYS A 66 21.68 22.16 2.85
CA LYS A 66 22.39 23.02 3.82
C LYS A 66 21.54 23.37 5.06
N ARG A 67 20.74 22.41 5.54
CA ARG A 67 19.88 22.56 6.73
C ARG A 67 20.35 21.69 7.89
N SER A 68 19.95 22.06 9.10
CA SER A 68 20.15 21.23 10.29
C SER A 68 19.33 19.93 10.19
N LEU A 69 19.77 18.88 10.89
CA LEU A 69 19.00 17.63 10.93
C LEU A 69 17.63 17.82 11.58
N GLU A 70 17.57 18.67 12.62
CA GLU A 70 16.33 19.04 13.30
C GLU A 70 15.31 19.62 12.31
N THR A 71 15.74 20.53 11.44
CA THR A 71 14.84 21.20 10.51
C THR A 71 14.30 20.25 9.45
N ILE A 72 15.15 19.35 8.94
CA ILE A 72 14.74 18.29 8.01
C ILE A 72 13.75 17.34 8.70
N SER A 73 14.03 16.93 9.94
CA SER A 73 13.16 16.03 10.70
C SER A 73 11.81 16.65 11.01
N ARG A 74 11.78 17.93 11.39
CA ARG A 74 10.54 18.69 11.64
C ARG A 74 9.70 18.74 10.36
N HIS A 75 10.28 19.17 9.24
CA HIS A 75 9.52 19.27 7.99
C HIS A 75 9.08 17.92 7.44
N PHE A 76 9.88 16.86 7.65
CA PHE A 76 9.42 15.52 7.35
C PHE A 76 8.16 15.16 8.16
N SER A 77 8.16 15.49 9.45
CA SER A 77 7.03 15.22 10.36
C SER A 77 5.80 16.06 10.02
N ASP A 78 5.99 17.34 9.65
CA ASP A 78 4.92 18.23 9.20
C ASP A 78 4.22 17.66 7.95
N VAL A 79 5.01 17.27 6.94
CA VAL A 79 4.50 16.70 5.69
C VAL A 79 3.84 15.34 5.93
N LEU A 80 4.44 14.49 6.77
CA LEU A 80 3.87 13.20 7.17
C LEU A 80 2.49 13.37 7.79
N THR A 81 2.38 14.26 8.78
CA THR A 81 1.12 14.52 9.50
C THR A 81 0.05 15.05 8.55
N ALA A 82 0.42 16.00 7.67
CA ALA A 82 -0.47 16.56 6.68
C ALA A 82 -0.98 15.52 5.67
N ILE A 83 -0.15 14.59 5.21
CA ILE A 83 -0.60 13.53 4.30
C ILE A 83 -1.54 12.55 5.03
N LEU A 84 -1.22 12.19 6.28
CA LEU A 84 -2.04 11.25 7.05
C LEU A 84 -3.41 11.83 7.43
N SER A 85 -3.52 13.15 7.61
CA SER A 85 -4.81 13.80 7.88
C SER A 85 -5.79 13.71 6.71
N LEU A 86 -5.31 13.42 5.50
CA LEU A 86 -6.15 13.22 4.30
C LEU A 86 -6.66 11.78 4.16
N SER A 87 -6.30 10.89 5.08
CA SER A 87 -6.50 9.44 4.95
C SER A 87 -7.93 9.01 4.65
N ALA A 88 -8.87 9.45 5.49
CA ALA A 88 -10.28 9.05 5.44
C ALA A 88 -10.99 9.46 4.15
N GLU A 89 -10.42 10.39 3.37
CA GLU A 89 -11.04 10.87 2.14
C GLU A 89 -10.63 10.06 0.91
N PHE A 90 -9.35 9.69 0.84
CA PHE A 90 -8.77 9.00 -0.31
C PHE A 90 -8.84 7.46 -0.18
N ILE A 91 -8.76 6.94 1.04
CA ILE A 91 -8.90 5.51 1.33
C ILE A 91 -10.24 5.29 2.01
N LYS A 92 -11.24 4.96 1.22
CA LYS A 92 -12.60 4.67 1.69
C LYS A 92 -13.19 3.50 0.92
N LEU A 93 -14.09 2.79 1.58
CA LEU A 93 -14.83 1.71 0.94
C LEU A 93 -15.70 2.28 -0.18
N PRO A 94 -15.80 1.55 -1.32
CA PRO A 94 -16.56 2.00 -2.47
C PRO A 94 -18.05 1.96 -2.16
N ASP A 95 -18.82 2.76 -2.90
CA ASP A 95 -20.26 2.59 -2.94
C ASP A 95 -20.58 1.18 -3.49
N PRO A 96 -21.41 0.36 -2.79
CA PRO A 96 -21.81 -0.95 -3.28
C PRO A 96 -22.49 -0.95 -4.64
N SER A 97 -22.98 0.19 -5.12
CA SER A 97 -23.56 0.32 -6.46
C SER A 97 -22.52 0.34 -7.58
N ILE A 98 -21.22 0.42 -7.25
CA ILE A 98 -20.15 0.44 -8.24
C ILE A 98 -19.89 -0.99 -8.71
N HIS A 99 -20.13 -1.21 -10.00
CA HIS A 99 -19.88 -2.50 -10.64
C HIS A 99 -18.43 -2.62 -11.11
N PRO A 100 -17.87 -3.84 -11.06
CA PRO A 100 -16.59 -4.10 -11.70
C PRO A 100 -16.66 -3.75 -13.19
N PRO A 101 -15.54 -3.32 -13.79
CA PRO A 101 -15.49 -3.00 -15.21
C PRO A 101 -15.83 -4.25 -16.01
N ASP A 102 -16.31 -4.05 -17.23
CA ASP A 102 -16.46 -5.12 -18.21
C ASP A 102 -15.07 -5.58 -18.74
N ASP A 103 -14.25 -6.07 -17.81
CA ASP A 103 -12.93 -6.64 -18.03
C ASP A 103 -13.06 -8.18 -18.02
N TYR A 104 -12.39 -8.83 -18.98
CA TYR A 104 -12.31 -10.28 -19.10
C TYR A 104 -11.87 -10.99 -17.81
N LYS A 105 -11.15 -10.32 -16.90
CA LYS A 105 -10.74 -10.84 -15.59
C LYS A 105 -11.90 -10.90 -14.61
N TRP A 106 -12.74 -9.88 -14.58
CA TRP A 106 -13.76 -9.67 -13.54
C TRP A 106 -15.15 -10.13 -13.95
N LYS A 107 -15.43 -10.32 -15.26
CA LYS A 107 -16.74 -10.76 -15.77
C LYS A 107 -17.29 -12.06 -15.16
N TRP A 108 -16.45 -12.88 -14.55
CA TRP A 108 -16.84 -14.13 -13.88
C TRP A 108 -17.18 -13.95 -12.40
N PHE A 109 -17.01 -12.74 -11.86
CA PHE A 109 -17.11 -12.39 -10.46
C PHE A 109 -17.99 -11.14 -10.27
N GLY A 110 -19.26 -11.22 -10.68
CA GLY A 110 -20.16 -10.06 -10.83
C GLY A 110 -20.34 -9.17 -9.59
N ASN A 111 -20.33 -9.75 -8.38
CA ASN A 111 -20.47 -8.98 -7.13
C ASN A 111 -19.14 -8.79 -6.39
N ALA A 112 -18.00 -9.02 -7.06
CA ALA A 112 -16.70 -8.78 -6.45
C ALA A 112 -16.38 -7.28 -6.45
N LEU A 113 -16.08 -6.74 -5.26
CA LEU A 113 -15.67 -5.34 -5.09
C LEU A 113 -14.15 -5.14 -5.28
N GLY A 114 -13.40 -6.24 -5.41
CA GLY A 114 -11.96 -6.21 -5.54
C GLY A 114 -11.29 -7.43 -4.92
N ALA A 115 -10.07 -7.24 -4.45
CA ALA A 115 -9.28 -8.28 -3.80
C ALA A 115 -8.58 -7.72 -2.55
N LEU A 116 -8.38 -8.58 -1.55
CA LEU A 116 -7.62 -8.25 -0.34
C LEU A 116 -6.50 -9.25 -0.11
N ASP A 117 -5.40 -8.80 0.46
CA ASP A 117 -4.28 -9.67 0.81
C ASP A 117 -3.42 -9.08 1.93
N GLY A 118 -2.66 -9.96 2.58
CA GLY A 118 -1.63 -9.58 3.53
C GLY A 118 -0.37 -9.13 2.80
N CYS A 119 0.34 -8.16 3.36
CA CYS A 119 1.59 -7.65 2.82
C CYS A 119 2.59 -7.45 3.96
N HIS A 120 3.64 -8.26 3.94
CA HIS A 120 4.76 -8.10 4.86
C HIS A 120 5.69 -6.96 4.43
N ILE A 121 6.04 -6.09 5.36
CA ILE A 121 7.00 -4.99 5.17
C ILE A 121 8.12 -5.22 6.18
N ASP A 122 9.36 -5.24 5.70
CA ASP A 122 10.52 -5.54 6.55
C ASP A 122 10.72 -4.40 7.56
N VAL A 123 10.98 -4.76 8.82
CA VAL A 123 11.11 -3.80 9.92
C VAL A 123 12.28 -4.15 10.81
N CYS A 124 12.85 -3.14 11.45
CA CYS A 124 13.81 -3.33 12.54
C CYS A 124 13.09 -3.24 13.88
N VAL A 125 13.25 -4.24 14.75
CA VAL A 125 12.73 -4.24 16.13
C VAL A 125 13.82 -4.75 17.09
N PRO A 126 13.75 -4.41 18.39
CA PRO A 126 14.66 -4.94 19.40
C PRO A 126 14.69 -6.47 19.40
N VAL A 127 15.84 -7.05 19.76
CA VAL A 127 16.05 -8.52 19.75
C VAL A 127 14.98 -9.25 20.56
N ALA A 128 14.55 -8.69 21.69
CA ALA A 128 13.49 -9.25 22.54
C ALA A 128 12.14 -9.41 21.81
N ASP A 129 11.86 -8.56 20.82
CA ASP A 129 10.60 -8.55 20.07
C ASP A 129 10.66 -9.31 18.75
N GLN A 130 11.86 -9.65 18.25
CA GLN A 130 12.04 -10.29 16.95
C GLN A 130 11.22 -11.58 16.79
N GLY A 131 10.99 -12.33 17.86
CA GLY A 131 10.15 -13.53 17.83
C GLY A 131 8.73 -13.24 17.34
N ARG A 132 8.12 -12.12 17.77
CA ARG A 132 6.77 -11.72 17.36
C ARG A 132 6.71 -11.26 15.91
N TYR A 133 7.74 -10.55 15.45
CA TYR A 133 7.79 -9.99 14.09
C TYR A 133 8.35 -10.95 13.04
N ARG A 134 8.77 -12.15 13.43
CA ARG A 134 9.30 -13.15 12.51
C ARG A 134 8.18 -13.82 11.71
N ASN A 135 8.25 -13.67 10.39
CA ASN A 135 7.29 -14.32 9.48
C ASN A 135 7.71 -15.74 9.10
N ARG A 136 6.89 -16.41 8.28
CA ARG A 136 7.12 -17.79 7.80
C ARG A 136 8.43 -17.95 7.00
N LYS A 137 8.92 -16.88 6.38
CA LYS A 137 10.19 -16.85 5.63
C LYS A 137 11.40 -16.52 6.51
N GLN A 138 11.23 -16.51 7.84
CA GLN A 138 12.27 -16.15 8.81
C GLN A 138 12.76 -14.71 8.71
N THR A 139 12.04 -13.81 8.01
CA THR A 139 12.36 -12.37 8.00
C THR A 139 11.56 -11.62 9.05
N ILE A 140 12.14 -10.54 9.58
CA ILE A 140 11.51 -9.66 10.56
C ILE A 140 10.66 -8.64 9.81
N SER A 141 9.35 -8.68 10.01
CA SER A 141 8.39 -7.86 9.24
C SER A 141 7.17 -7.46 10.07
N THR A 142 6.52 -6.38 9.68
CA THR A 142 5.12 -6.09 10.06
C THR A 142 4.19 -6.59 8.96
N ASN A 143 3.04 -7.15 9.32
CA ASN A 143 1.99 -7.51 8.38
C ASN A 143 1.01 -6.33 8.23
N MET A 144 0.51 -6.15 7.01
CA MET A 144 -0.51 -5.17 6.66
C MET A 144 -1.56 -5.85 5.79
N LEU A 145 -2.82 -5.73 6.18
CA LEU A 145 -3.94 -6.04 5.29
C LEU A 145 -4.17 -4.85 4.35
N GLY A 146 -4.27 -5.11 3.06
CA GLY A 146 -4.70 -4.12 2.08
C GLY A 146 -5.83 -4.66 1.21
N VAL A 147 -6.82 -3.83 0.96
CA VAL A 147 -7.97 -4.09 0.10
C VAL A 147 -7.87 -3.15 -1.09
N VAL A 148 -7.96 -3.69 -2.31
CA VAL A 148 -7.90 -2.91 -3.53
C VAL A 148 -9.07 -3.23 -4.46
N ASP A 149 -9.49 -2.24 -5.23
CA ASP A 149 -10.42 -2.44 -6.33
C ASP A 149 -9.69 -2.99 -7.59
N TRP A 150 -10.47 -3.19 -8.66
CA TRP A 150 -9.98 -3.61 -9.97
C TRP A 150 -9.01 -2.59 -10.63
N ASN A 151 -9.07 -1.32 -10.25
CA ASN A 151 -8.21 -0.24 -10.73
C ASN A 151 -6.94 -0.06 -9.88
N MET A 152 -6.64 -1.00 -8.98
CA MET A 152 -5.47 -0.94 -8.10
C MET A 152 -5.51 0.23 -7.09
N LYS A 153 -6.69 0.81 -6.84
CA LYS A 153 -6.94 1.81 -5.80
C LYS A 153 -7.15 1.11 -4.46
N PHE A 154 -6.47 1.60 -3.42
CA PHE A 154 -6.63 1.08 -2.07
C PHE A 154 -7.94 1.58 -1.46
N LEU A 155 -8.80 0.65 -1.06
CA LEU A 155 -10.11 0.91 -0.46
C LEU A 155 -10.06 0.86 1.06
N TYR A 156 -9.17 0.03 1.60
CA TYR A 156 -8.95 -0.14 3.03
C TYR A 156 -7.53 -0.64 3.28
N VAL A 157 -6.94 -0.20 4.38
CA VAL A 157 -5.59 -0.61 4.80
C VAL A 157 -5.56 -0.73 6.31
N LEU A 158 -5.05 -1.85 6.81
CA LEU A 158 -4.73 -2.04 8.21
C LEU A 158 -3.28 -2.53 8.36
N PRO A 159 -2.32 -1.63 8.68
CA PRO A 159 -0.94 -2.00 8.95
C PRO A 159 -0.68 -2.21 10.45
N GLY A 160 0.52 -2.67 10.77
CA GLY A 160 1.03 -2.68 12.15
C GLY A 160 0.82 -3.97 12.92
N TRP A 161 0.33 -5.02 12.27
CA TRP A 161 0.31 -6.35 12.86
C TRP A 161 1.71 -6.96 12.88
N GLU A 162 2.00 -7.83 13.85
CA GLU A 162 3.30 -8.49 13.89
C GLU A 162 3.46 -9.48 12.72
N GLY A 163 4.68 -9.68 12.23
CA GLY A 163 4.95 -10.57 11.09
C GLY A 163 4.61 -12.04 11.31
N SER A 164 4.46 -12.48 12.57
CA SER A 164 3.96 -13.83 12.88
C SER A 164 2.44 -13.96 12.81
N ALA A 165 1.70 -12.84 12.79
CA ALA A 165 0.25 -12.85 12.75
C ALA A 165 -0.25 -13.43 11.41
N SER A 166 -1.21 -14.35 11.49
CA SER A 166 -1.85 -14.89 10.30
C SER A 166 -2.76 -13.86 9.65
N ASP A 167 -2.82 -13.88 8.33
CA ASP A 167 -3.70 -13.03 7.53
C ASP A 167 -5.18 -13.09 7.99
N SER A 168 -5.66 -14.27 8.36
CA SER A 168 -7.01 -14.43 8.93
C SER A 168 -7.19 -13.70 10.28
N ARG A 169 -6.15 -13.64 11.12
CA ARG A 169 -6.20 -12.89 12.39
C ARG A 169 -6.26 -11.39 12.13
N VAL A 170 -5.46 -10.90 11.18
CA VAL A 170 -5.45 -9.48 10.78
C VAL A 170 -6.81 -9.07 10.19
N LEU A 171 -7.39 -9.90 9.32
CA LEU A 171 -8.73 -9.65 8.76
C LEU A 171 -9.81 -9.59 9.84
N ARG A 172 -9.79 -10.52 10.80
CA ARG A 172 -10.77 -10.52 11.89
C ARG A 172 -10.68 -9.25 12.73
N ASP A 173 -9.47 -8.79 13.02
CA ASP A 173 -9.27 -7.51 13.69
C ASP A 173 -9.84 -6.35 12.87
N ALA A 174 -9.50 -6.27 11.58
CA ALA A 174 -10.02 -5.25 10.67
C ALA A 174 -11.56 -5.16 10.70
N MET A 175 -12.25 -6.30 10.72
CA MET A 175 -13.72 -6.35 10.76
C MET A 175 -14.32 -6.03 12.13
N SER A 176 -13.57 -6.20 13.23
CA SER A 176 -14.07 -6.03 14.59
C SER A 176 -13.97 -4.60 15.14
N ARG A 177 -13.28 -3.70 14.43
CA ARG A 177 -13.11 -2.30 14.83
C ARG A 177 -14.40 -1.51 14.69
N GLN A 178 -14.54 -0.45 15.48
CA GLN A 178 -15.75 0.41 15.49
C GLN A 178 -15.98 1.10 14.14
N ASP A 179 -14.92 1.45 13.44
CA ASP A 179 -14.84 1.95 12.06
C ASP A 179 -14.26 0.88 11.10
N GLY A 180 -14.57 -0.38 11.42
CA GLY A 180 -13.94 -1.55 10.81
C GLY A 180 -14.27 -1.75 9.34
N PHE A 181 -13.53 -2.67 8.73
CA PHE A 181 -13.75 -3.12 7.37
C PHE A 181 -15.08 -3.88 7.26
N VAL A 182 -16.05 -3.31 6.54
CA VAL A 182 -17.37 -3.90 6.32
C VAL A 182 -17.53 -4.30 4.86
N VAL A 183 -18.02 -5.53 4.63
CA VAL A 183 -18.38 -5.99 3.29
C VAL A 183 -19.88 -5.80 3.07
N PRO A 184 -20.31 -5.06 2.05
CA PRO A 184 -21.74 -4.88 1.73
C PRO A 184 -22.45 -6.22 1.49
N LYS A 185 -23.72 -6.31 1.90
CA LYS A 185 -24.52 -7.51 1.69
C LYS A 185 -24.60 -7.86 0.20
N GLY A 186 -24.45 -9.14 -0.13
CA GLY A 186 -24.46 -9.64 -1.51
C GLY A 186 -23.15 -9.44 -2.28
N HIS A 187 -22.17 -8.74 -1.68
CA HIS A 187 -20.85 -8.48 -2.27
C HIS A 187 -19.76 -9.30 -1.59
N TYR A 188 -18.61 -9.40 -2.24
CA TYR A 188 -17.44 -10.09 -1.67
C TYR A 188 -16.13 -9.55 -2.23
N TYR A 189 -15.04 -9.93 -1.57
CA TYR A 189 -13.67 -9.73 -2.05
C TYR A 189 -13.01 -11.07 -2.35
N LEU A 190 -12.17 -11.10 -3.38
CA LEU A 190 -11.32 -12.26 -3.66
C LEU A 190 -10.21 -12.35 -2.61
N VAL A 191 -10.03 -13.50 -1.99
CA VAL A 191 -9.08 -13.76 -0.88
C VAL A 191 -8.08 -14.89 -1.22
N ASP A 192 -6.94 -14.97 -0.54
CA ASP A 192 -5.98 -16.06 -0.76
C ASP A 192 -6.49 -17.37 -0.11
N ALA A 193 -5.91 -18.50 -0.47
CA ALA A 193 -6.18 -19.79 0.15
C ALA A 193 -5.96 -19.80 1.68
N GLY A 194 -5.12 -18.88 2.19
CA GLY A 194 -4.89 -18.65 3.62
C GLY A 194 -6.08 -18.07 4.39
N TYR A 195 -7.13 -17.60 3.69
CA TYR A 195 -8.36 -17.11 4.28
C TYR A 195 -9.45 -18.17 4.26
N THR A 196 -10.49 -17.96 5.07
CA THR A 196 -11.66 -18.86 5.14
C THR A 196 -12.76 -18.32 4.23
N ASN A 197 -13.39 -19.23 3.47
CA ASN A 197 -14.59 -18.89 2.70
C ASN A 197 -15.75 -18.54 3.64
N GLY A 198 -16.46 -17.47 3.34
CA GLY A 198 -17.62 -17.05 4.13
C GLY A 198 -18.32 -15.85 3.50
N PRO A 199 -19.41 -15.36 4.12
CA PRO A 199 -20.06 -14.13 3.67
C PRO A 199 -19.03 -13.01 3.52
N GLY A 200 -18.95 -12.43 2.32
CA GLY A 200 -18.03 -11.35 1.99
C GLY A 200 -16.65 -11.76 1.46
N PHE A 201 -16.28 -13.05 1.48
CA PHE A 201 -14.95 -13.51 1.09
C PHE A 201 -14.99 -14.77 0.23
N LEU A 202 -14.32 -14.72 -0.92
CA LEU A 202 -14.27 -15.81 -1.87
C LEU A 202 -12.82 -16.23 -2.14
N ALA A 203 -12.47 -17.44 -1.71
CA ALA A 203 -11.15 -18.05 -1.77
C ALA A 203 -11.05 -19.08 -2.91
N PRO A 204 -9.83 -19.43 -3.37
CA PRO A 204 -9.65 -20.50 -4.35
C PRO A 204 -9.96 -21.89 -3.79
N PHE A 205 -10.20 -22.87 -4.67
CA PHE A 205 -10.24 -24.28 -4.26
C PHE A 205 -8.84 -24.72 -3.81
N ARG A 206 -8.77 -25.27 -2.60
CA ARG A 206 -7.54 -25.86 -2.04
C ARG A 206 -7.17 -27.16 -2.76
N SER A 207 -5.90 -27.52 -2.68
CA SER A 207 -5.33 -28.74 -3.29
C SER A 207 -5.63 -28.86 -4.80
N THR A 208 -5.86 -27.72 -5.46
CA THR A 208 -6.11 -27.61 -6.89
C THR A 208 -5.13 -26.59 -7.44
N ARG A 209 -4.61 -26.83 -8.63
CA ARG A 209 -3.67 -25.95 -9.31
C ARG A 209 -4.13 -24.48 -9.30
N TYR A 210 -3.24 -23.55 -8.96
CA TYR A 210 -3.64 -22.15 -8.71
C TYR A 210 -2.68 -21.12 -9.33
N HIS A 211 -1.37 -21.27 -9.13
CA HIS A 211 -0.42 -20.21 -9.47
C HIS A 211 -0.29 -19.97 -10.98
N LEU A 212 -0.44 -18.72 -11.44
CA LEU A 212 -0.31 -18.32 -12.86
C LEU A 212 0.96 -18.84 -13.52
N LYS A 213 2.09 -18.86 -12.79
CA LYS A 213 3.37 -19.36 -13.29
C LYS A 213 3.31 -20.84 -13.70
N GLU A 214 2.60 -21.66 -12.93
CA GLU A 214 2.46 -23.08 -13.25
C GLU A 214 1.78 -23.24 -14.61
N TRP A 215 0.67 -22.51 -14.83
CA TRP A 215 -0.07 -22.54 -16.09
C TRP A 215 0.83 -22.20 -17.30
N VAL A 216 1.62 -21.12 -17.20
CA VAL A 216 2.57 -20.70 -18.25
C VAL A 216 3.62 -21.78 -18.49
N SER A 217 4.26 -22.30 -17.43
CA SER A 217 5.34 -23.30 -17.55
C SER A 217 4.87 -24.63 -18.14
N SER A 218 3.63 -25.03 -17.88
CA SER A 218 3.10 -26.30 -18.41
C SER A 218 2.52 -26.23 -19.81
N GLN A 219 2.17 -25.04 -20.31
CA GLN A 219 1.33 -24.83 -21.50
C GLN A 219 0.00 -25.61 -21.50
N GLN A 220 -0.43 -26.18 -20.36
CA GLN A 220 -1.64 -26.98 -20.25
C GLN A 220 -2.85 -26.12 -19.91
N GLN A 221 -3.96 -26.35 -20.60
CA GLN A 221 -5.25 -25.75 -20.27
C GLN A 221 -5.85 -26.40 -19.01
N PRO A 222 -6.73 -25.68 -18.28
CA PRO A 222 -7.49 -26.26 -17.18
C PRO A 222 -8.26 -27.50 -17.63
N LYS A 223 -8.13 -28.60 -16.87
CA LYS A 223 -8.78 -29.89 -17.13
C LYS A 223 -10.10 -30.03 -16.39
N THR A 224 -10.27 -29.29 -15.29
CA THR A 224 -11.45 -29.38 -14.42
C THR A 224 -12.10 -28.02 -14.21
N ALA A 225 -13.37 -28.02 -13.82
CA ALA A 225 -14.08 -26.78 -13.44
C ALA A 225 -13.39 -26.05 -12.28
N LYS A 226 -12.82 -26.81 -11.31
CA LYS A 226 -12.08 -26.24 -10.17
C LYS A 226 -10.80 -25.54 -10.61
N GLU A 227 -10.06 -26.16 -11.53
CA GLU A 227 -8.88 -25.57 -12.14
C GLU A 227 -9.21 -24.31 -12.96
N LEU A 228 -10.29 -24.35 -13.73
CA LEU A 228 -10.74 -23.19 -14.51
C LEU A 228 -11.13 -22.02 -13.60
N TYR A 229 -11.86 -22.31 -12.52
CA TYR A 229 -12.17 -21.33 -11.49
C TYR A 229 -10.89 -20.76 -10.86
N ASN A 230 -9.98 -21.62 -10.40
CA ASN A 230 -8.72 -21.18 -9.76
C ASN A 230 -7.87 -20.31 -10.69
N LEU A 231 -7.79 -20.65 -11.99
CA LEU A 231 -7.12 -19.82 -12.99
C LEU A 231 -7.76 -18.43 -13.10
N ARG A 232 -9.10 -18.37 -13.21
CA ARG A 232 -9.84 -17.09 -13.28
C ARG A 232 -9.68 -16.27 -12.00
N HIS A 233 -9.81 -16.93 -10.85
CA HIS A 233 -9.63 -16.33 -9.54
C HIS A 233 -8.23 -15.74 -9.39
N SER A 234 -7.18 -16.51 -9.71
CA SER A 234 -5.79 -16.05 -9.64
C SER A 234 -5.55 -14.83 -10.55
N ARG A 235 -6.12 -14.81 -11.76
CA ARG A 235 -6.02 -13.66 -12.68
C ARG A 235 -6.67 -12.39 -12.14
N ALA A 236 -7.87 -12.49 -11.57
CA ALA A 236 -8.58 -11.35 -10.99
C ALA A 236 -7.90 -10.87 -9.70
N ARG A 237 -7.60 -11.79 -8.78
CA ARG A 237 -6.93 -11.50 -7.50
C ARG A 237 -5.57 -10.83 -7.68
N ASN A 238 -4.83 -11.15 -8.74
CA ASN A 238 -3.50 -10.61 -8.99
C ASN A 238 -3.42 -9.07 -8.97
N VAL A 239 -4.56 -8.35 -9.08
CA VAL A 239 -4.63 -6.90 -8.85
C VAL A 239 -4.03 -6.46 -7.49
N VAL A 240 -4.26 -7.21 -6.41
CA VAL A 240 -3.76 -6.84 -5.06
C VAL A 240 -2.26 -7.07 -4.93
N GLU A 241 -1.78 -8.21 -5.44
CA GLU A 241 -0.35 -8.52 -5.50
C GLU A 241 0.41 -7.50 -6.34
N ARG A 242 -0.12 -7.14 -7.52
CA ARG A 242 0.45 -6.10 -8.38
C ARG A 242 0.43 -4.74 -7.68
N SER A 243 -0.62 -4.43 -6.92
CA SER A 243 -0.75 -3.16 -6.20
C SER A 243 0.35 -3.00 -5.17
N PHE A 244 0.58 -4.03 -4.36
CA PHE A 244 1.71 -4.06 -3.42
C PHE A 244 3.06 -4.05 -4.12
N GLY A 245 3.21 -4.81 -5.21
CA GLY A 245 4.44 -4.85 -6.01
C GLY A 245 4.84 -3.49 -6.56
N LEU A 246 3.89 -2.75 -7.17
CA LEU A 246 4.11 -1.39 -7.67
C LEU A 246 4.45 -0.42 -6.53
N LEU A 247 3.75 -0.53 -5.40
CA LEU A 247 3.99 0.30 -4.23
C LEU A 247 5.43 0.14 -3.72
N LYS A 248 5.86 -1.11 -3.49
CA LYS A 248 7.23 -1.42 -3.05
C LYS A 248 8.29 -1.08 -4.09
N LYS A 249 7.98 -1.21 -5.38
CA LYS A 249 8.90 -0.83 -6.47
C LYS A 249 9.15 0.68 -6.49
N LYS A 250 8.10 1.47 -6.29
CA LYS A 250 8.13 2.93 -6.36
C LYS A 250 8.73 3.57 -5.12
N TRP A 251 8.40 3.04 -3.94
CA TRP A 251 8.76 3.63 -2.65
C TRP A 251 9.75 2.76 -1.91
N ALA A 252 11.04 3.14 -2.00
CA ALA A 252 12.12 2.36 -1.42
C ALA A 252 12.01 2.20 0.10
N ILE A 253 11.36 3.14 0.79
CA ILE A 253 11.16 3.07 2.26
C ILE A 253 10.36 1.85 2.71
N LEU A 254 9.62 1.20 1.81
CA LEU A 254 8.90 -0.05 2.10
C LEU A 254 9.74 -1.33 1.88
N ARG A 255 10.98 -1.19 1.40
CA ARG A 255 11.89 -2.31 1.11
C ARG A 255 13.12 -2.34 1.99
N THR A 256 13.49 -1.21 2.57
CA THR A 256 14.67 -1.08 3.42
C THR A 256 14.26 -0.95 4.86
N GLU A 257 14.93 -1.71 5.73
CA GLU A 257 14.78 -1.59 7.18
C GLU A 257 14.99 -0.13 7.60
N SER A 258 14.06 0.38 8.39
CA SER A 258 14.15 1.70 9.00
C SER A 258 14.75 1.59 10.39
N PHE A 259 15.65 2.50 10.74
CA PHE A 259 16.16 2.66 12.11
C PHE A 259 15.18 3.40 13.04
N PHE A 260 13.95 3.61 12.59
CA PHE A 260 12.92 4.32 13.34
C PHE A 260 12.18 3.32 14.23
N ASP A 261 11.49 3.78 15.26
CA ASP A 261 10.67 2.90 16.09
C ASP A 261 9.55 2.25 15.24
N ILE A 262 9.07 1.08 15.66
CA ILE A 262 8.04 0.33 14.95
C ILE A 262 6.78 1.16 14.72
N LYS A 263 6.39 2.02 15.67
CA LYS A 263 5.26 2.94 15.53
C LYS A 263 5.45 3.90 14.35
N ASP A 264 6.65 4.44 14.19
CA ASP A 264 7.00 5.31 13.06
C ASP A 264 7.10 4.52 11.75
N GLN A 265 7.54 3.26 11.81
CA GLN A 265 7.60 2.38 10.64
C GLN A 265 6.20 2.05 10.11
N VAL A 266 5.25 1.72 10.99
CA VAL A 266 3.83 1.50 10.64
C VAL A 266 3.20 2.76 10.06
N THR A 267 3.53 3.92 10.62
CA THR A 267 3.07 5.23 10.14
C THR A 267 3.55 5.51 8.71
N LYS A 268 4.76 5.06 8.33
CA LYS A 268 5.28 5.18 6.95
C LYS A 268 4.54 4.30 5.95
N VAL A 269 4.00 3.16 6.39
CA VAL A 269 3.19 2.28 5.54
C VAL A 269 1.90 2.98 5.14
N HIS A 270 1.18 3.54 6.13
CA HIS A 270 0.01 4.38 5.87
C HIS A 270 0.37 5.51 4.91
N LEU A 271 1.43 6.24 5.19
CA LEU A 271 1.85 7.37 4.37
C LEU A 271 1.97 7.02 2.88
N VAL A 272 2.73 5.98 2.54
CA VAL A 272 3.03 5.67 1.14
C VAL A 272 1.77 5.27 0.37
N LEU A 273 0.81 4.64 1.06
CA LEU A 273 -0.49 4.31 0.51
C LEU A 273 -1.32 5.57 0.24
N HIS A 274 -1.25 6.58 1.11
CA HIS A 274 -1.90 7.87 0.90
C HIS A 274 -1.28 8.64 -0.26
N ILE A 275 0.04 8.67 -0.41
CA ILE A 275 0.68 9.32 -1.57
C ILE A 275 0.21 8.63 -2.86
N LYS A 276 0.07 7.30 -2.87
CA LYS A 276 -0.49 6.59 -4.02
C LYS A 276 -1.95 6.98 -4.26
N ALA A 277 -2.77 7.05 -3.22
CA ALA A 277 -4.20 7.35 -3.33
C ALA A 277 -4.48 8.81 -3.74
N ILE A 278 -3.64 9.76 -3.29
CA ILE A 278 -3.75 11.19 -3.62
C ILE A 278 -3.26 11.46 -5.05
N CYS A 279 -2.13 10.90 -5.43
CA CYS A 279 -1.49 11.21 -6.71
C CYS A 279 -1.95 10.29 -7.85
N GLU A 280 -3.18 9.74 -7.77
CA GLU A 280 -3.83 8.76 -8.67
C GLU A 280 -3.03 8.46 -9.95
N TRP A 281 -2.51 7.21 -10.06
CA TRP A 281 -1.65 6.75 -11.16
C TRP A 281 -2.40 5.86 -12.13
#